data_AF-A0A353PAB3-F1
#
_entry.id   AF-A0A353PAB3-F1
#
_cell.length_a   1.000
_cell.length_b   1.000
_cell.length_c   1.000
_cell.angle_alpha   90.00
_cell.angle_beta   90.00
_cell.angle_gamma   90.00
#
_symmetry.space_group_name_H-M   'P 1'
#
loop_
_entity.id
_entity.type
_entity.pdbx_description
1 polymer ?
#
loop_
_entity_poly.entity_id
_entity_poly.type
_entity_poly.pdbx_seq_one_letter_code
_entity_poly.pdbx_strand_id
1 'polypeptide(L)' 'MVARMSPIYELSETALMTILLIGSATAFFMGLLGIIQTDIKRVVAYSTLSQLGYMTVALGVSAYSAAVFHLMTHAFF' A
#
# COMPACT_ATOMS: atom_id res chain seq x y z
N MET A 1 5.14 -9.99 -3.50
CA MET A 1 6.40 -10.65 -3.06
C MET A 1 6.77 -10.32 -1.62
N VAL A 2 6.66 -9.06 -1.17
CA VAL A 2 7.05 -8.64 0.20
C VAL A 2 6.47 -9.53 1.29
N ALA A 3 5.15 -9.79 1.30
CA ALA A 3 4.50 -10.67 2.28
C ALA A 3 5.07 -12.10 2.30
N ARG A 4 5.53 -12.64 1.17
CA ARG A 4 6.15 -13.97 1.08
C ARG A 4 7.58 -13.96 1.64
N MET A 5 8.27 -12.83 1.52
CA MET A 5 9.62 -12.61 2.04
C MET A 5 9.61 -12.05 3.46
N SER A 6 8.46 -12.07 4.17
CA SER A 6 8.35 -11.53 5.53
C SER A 6 9.44 -12.02 6.49
N PRO A 7 9.90 -13.30 6.49
CA PRO A 7 10.96 -13.71 7.41
C PRO A 7 12.29 -12.97 7.19
N ILE A 8 12.54 -12.46 5.98
CA ILE A 8 13.75 -11.71 5.64
C ILE A 8 13.59 -10.25 6.06
N TYR A 9 12.41 -9.65 5.86
CA TYR A 9 12.15 -8.26 6.23
C TYR A 9 12.14 -8.05 7.75
N GLU A 10 11.70 -9.04 8.54
CA GLU A 10 11.78 -9.00 10.01
C GLU A 10 13.22 -8.92 10.55
N LEU A 11 14.25 -9.22 9.73
CA LEU A 11 15.65 -9.12 10.13
C LEU A 11 16.22 -7.70 9.98
N SER A 12 15.45 -6.74 9.42
CA SER A 12 15.92 -5.39 9.17
C SER A 12 14.81 -4.35 9.39
N GLU A 13 14.88 -3.67 10.54
CA GLU A 13 14.02 -2.53 10.86
C GLU A 13 14.14 -1.41 9.82
N THR A 14 15.32 -1.17 9.27
CA THR A 14 15.55 -0.20 8.19
C THR A 14 14.79 -0.56 6.91
N ALA A 15 14.72 -1.85 6.55
CA ALA A 15 13.95 -2.29 5.40
C ALA A 15 12.43 -2.10 5.64
N LEU A 16 11.93 -2.45 6.83
CA LEU A 16 10.53 -2.24 7.22
C LEU A 16 10.15 -0.75 7.23
N MET A 17 11.00 0.10 7.81
CA MET A 17 10.82 1.56 7.79
C MET A 17 10.80 2.13 6.38
N THR A 18 11.63 1.59 5.47
CA THR A 18 11.63 2.00 4.07
C THR A 18 10.29 1.67 3.39
N ILE A 19 9.77 0.46 3.62
CA ILE A 19 8.46 0.04 3.12
C ILE A 19 7.35 0.95 3.68
N LEU A 20 7.39 1.22 4.99
CA LEU A 20 6.42 2.06 5.68
C LEU A 20 6.37 3.47 5.09
N LEU A 21 7.53 4.10 4.91
CA LEU A 21 7.62 5.47 4.39
C LEU A 21 7.15 5.56 2.94
N ILE A 22 7.57 4.62 2.08
CA ILE A 22 7.14 4.58 0.67
C ILE A 22 5.63 4.33 0.57
N GLY A 23 5.09 3.39 1.36
CA GLY A 23 3.67 3.11 1.41
C GLY A 23 2.85 4.33 1.85
N SER A 24 3.31 5.01 2.91
CA SER A 24 2.65 6.20 3.47
C SER A 24 2.64 7.37 2.48
N ALA A 25 3.79 7.65 1.86
CA ALA A 25 3.89 8.68 0.84
C ALA A 25 2.98 8.39 -0.35
N THR A 26 2.97 7.13 -0.83
CA THR A 26 2.12 6.71 -1.95
C THR A 26 0.64 6.86 -1.61
N ALA A 27 0.20 6.37 -0.45
CA ALA A 27 -1.19 6.49 -0.01
C ALA A 27 -1.64 7.96 0.06
N PHE A 28 -0.80 8.83 0.63
CA PHE A 28 -1.12 10.25 0.76
C PHE A 28 -1.18 10.97 -0.59
N PHE A 29 -0.11 10.89 -1.40
CA PHE A 29 -0.04 11.66 -2.65
C PHE A 29 -0.98 11.15 -3.73
N MET A 30 -1.17 9.84 -3.85
CA MET A 30 -2.09 9.29 -4.85
C MET A 30 -3.55 9.60 -4.51
N GLY A 31 -3.90 9.57 -3.22
CA GLY A 31 -5.21 10.03 -2.74
C GLY A 31 -5.47 11.50 -3.08
N LEU A 32 -4.50 12.38 -2.80
CA LEU A 32 -4.61 13.81 -3.14
C LEU A 32 -4.74 14.05 -4.65
N LEU A 33 -3.92 13.37 -5.46
CA LEU A 33 -4.00 13.47 -6.92
C LEU A 33 -5.31 12.92 -7.48
N GLY A 34 -5.92 11.93 -6.82
CA GLY A 34 -7.22 11.37 -7.17
C GLY A 34 -8.37 12.38 -7.06
N ILE A 35 -8.34 13.26 -6.06
CA ILE A 35 -9.39 14.28 -5.80
C ILE A 35 -9.49 15.30 -6.94
N ILE A 36 -8.37 15.63 -7.59
CA ILE A 36 -8.32 16.63 -8.66
C ILE A 36 -8.52 16.02 -10.05
N GLN A 37 -8.68 14.69 -10.17
CA GLN A 37 -8.94 14.08 -11.47
C GLN A 37 -10.38 14.31 -11.92
N THR A 38 -10.55 14.68 -13.18
CA THR A 38 -11.86 14.89 -13.81
C THR A 38 -12.34 13.70 -14.63
N ASP A 39 -11.43 12.79 -14.99
CA ASP A 39 -11.76 11.54 -15.69
C ASP A 39 -11.94 10.40 -14.68
N ILE A 40 -13.09 9.72 -14.75
CA ILE A 40 -13.45 8.66 -13.78
C ILE A 40 -12.45 7.50 -13.78
N LYS A 41 -11.89 7.12 -14.93
CA LYS A 41 -10.92 6.02 -14.99
C LYS A 41 -9.62 6.42 -14.31
N ARG A 42 -9.22 7.69 -14.43
CA ARG A 42 -8.07 8.23 -13.69
C ARG A 42 -8.35 8.28 -12.19
N VAL A 43 -9.53 8.75 -11.76
CA VAL A 43 -9.91 8.73 -10.32
C VAL A 43 -9.75 7.32 -9.75
N VAL A 44 -10.29 6.30 -10.43
CA VAL A 44 -10.17 4.90 -10.00
C VAL A 44 -8.72 4.43 -9.99
N ALA A 45 -7.93 4.76 -11.02
CA ALA A 45 -6.52 4.38 -11.07
C ALA A 45 -5.70 4.97 -9.91
N TYR A 46 -5.88 6.26 -9.60
CA TYR A 46 -5.21 6.90 -8.46
C TYR A 46 -5.71 6.35 -7.11
N SER A 47 -7.00 6.00 -7.01
CA SER A 47 -7.53 5.29 -5.84
C SER A 47 -6.84 3.93 -5.63
N THR A 48 -6.68 3.12 -6.69
CA THR A 48 -5.96 1.84 -6.61
C THR A 48 -4.51 2.03 -6.17
N LEU A 49 -3.79 3.01 -6.71
CA LEU A 49 -2.42 3.31 -6.27
C LEU A 49 -2.37 3.73 -4.80
N SER A 50 -3.33 4.54 -4.34
CA SER A 50 -3.46 4.93 -2.94
C SER A 50 -3.74 3.72 -2.03
N GLN A 51 -4.60 2.80 -2.45
CA GLN A 51 -4.95 1.60 -1.69
C GLN A 51 -3.78 0.61 -1.61
N LEU A 52 -3.04 0.44 -2.71
CA LEU A 52 -1.78 -0.31 -2.68
C LEU A 52 -0.76 0.35 -1.72
N GLY A 53 -0.77 1.68 -1.61
CA GLY A 53 -0.03 2.42 -0.58
C GLY A 53 -0.42 1.98 0.84
N TYR A 54 -1.72 1.95 1.16
CA TYR A 54 -2.21 1.48 2.47
C TYR A 54 -1.82 0.03 2.77
N MET A 55 -1.92 -0.87 1.79
CA MET A 55 -1.48 -2.27 1.96
C MET A 55 0.03 -2.35 2.21
N THR A 56 0.81 -1.47 1.56
CA THR A 56 2.27 -1.39 1.73
C THR A 56 2.64 -0.85 3.12
N VAL A 57 1.88 0.12 3.66
CA VAL A 57 2.03 0.57 5.06
C VAL A 57 1.85 -0.60 6.03
N ALA A 58 0.79 -1.41 5.85
CA ALA A 58 0.55 -2.58 6.69
C ALA A 58 1.72 -3.60 6.63
N LEU A 59 2.33 -3.78 5.47
CA LEU A 59 3.55 -4.60 5.34
C LEU A 59 4.75 -4.00 6.10
N GLY A 60 4.88 -2.67 6.12
CA GLY A 60 5.98 -1.97 6.80
C GLY A 60 5.90 -1.98 8.34
N VAL A 61 4.71 -2.24 8.91
CA VAL A 61 4.51 -2.42 10.37
C VAL A 61 4.32 -3.89 10.76
N SER A 62 4.77 -4.81 9.92
CA SER A 62 4.68 -6.26 10.13
C SER A 62 3.26 -6.83 10.25
N ALA A 63 2.23 -6.07 9.84
CA ALA A 63 0.83 -6.49 9.80
C ALA A 63 0.49 -7.24 8.49
N TYR A 64 1.26 -8.29 8.18
CA TYR A 64 1.19 -9.00 6.89
C TYR A 64 -0.17 -9.61 6.59
N SER A 65 -0.84 -10.18 7.61
CA SER A 65 -2.17 -10.78 7.45
C SER A 65 -3.21 -9.72 7.07
N ALA A 66 -3.15 -8.54 7.70
CA ALA A 66 -4.03 -7.42 7.39
C ALA A 66 -3.77 -6.89 5.97
N ALA A 67 -2.50 -6.79 5.55
CA ALA A 67 -2.15 -6.39 4.18
C ALA A 67 -2.72 -7.35 3.13
N VAL A 68 -2.60 -8.66 3.35
CA VAL A 68 -3.14 -9.69 2.44
C VAL A 68 -4.66 -9.72 2.46
N PHE A 69 -5.28 -9.61 3.65
CA PHE A 69 -6.74 -9.51 3.76
C PHE A 69 -7.28 -8.31 2.98
N HIS A 70 -6.69 -7.12 3.18
CA HIS A 70 -7.08 -5.92 2.44
C HIS A 70 -6.86 -6.10 0.94
N LEU A 71 -5.74 -6.68 0.51
CA LEU A 71 -5.49 -6.99 -0.91
C LEU A 71 -6.59 -7.87 -1.50
N MET A 72 -6.99 -8.92 -0.79
CA MET A 72 -8.07 -9.79 -1.24
C MET A 72 -9.38 -9.03 -1.38
N THR A 73 -9.73 -8.21 -0.40
CA THR A 73 -10.98 -7.44 -0.44
C THR A 73 -10.96 -6.41 -1.58
N HIS A 74 -9.84 -5.72 -1.80
CA HIS A 74 -9.65 -4.77 -2.91
C HIS A 74 -9.62 -5.44 -4.30
N ALA A 75 -9.37 -6.75 -4.39
CA ALA A 75 -9.49 -7.43 -5.68
C ALA A 75 -10.96 -7.55 -6.12
N PHE A 76 -11.91 -7.48 -5.18
CA PHE A 76 -13.34 -7.64 -5.45
C PHE A 76 -14.10 -6.30 -5.58
N PHE A 77 -13.60 -5.22 -4.98
CA PHE A 77 -14.20 -3.89 -4.99
C PHE A 77 -13.23 -2.81 -5.45
#